data_AF-A0A7S0AT54-F1
#
_entry.id   AF-A0A7S0AT54-F1
#
_cell.length_a   1.000
_cell.length_b   1.000
_cell.length_c   1.000
_cell.angle_alpha   90.00
_cell.angle_beta   90.00
_cell.angle_gamma   90.00
#
_symmetry.space_group_name_H-M   'P 1'
#
loop_
_entity.id
_entity.type
_entity.pdbx_description
1 polymer ?
#
loop_
_entity_poly.entity_id
_entity_poly.type
_entity_poly.pdbx_seq_one_letter_code
_entity_poly.pdbx_strand_id
1 'polypeptide(L)'
;RGFMYAMPWKAKDLKLQELDWEMPEMAKGAELTVEEAGVAKEQTKPPDYLRESELVALMDQNGIGTDASIPQHMQNVVDRHYVMVCGPGQEGQRGEVISKGGKGKGKGKGK
;
A
#
# COMPACT_ATOMS: atom_id res chain seq x y z
N ARG A 1 -26.42 13.06 1.65
CA ARG A 1 -25.36 12.18 2.19
C ARG A 1 -24.88 11.30 1.04
N GLY A 2 -23.68 11.53 0.52
CA GLY A 2 -23.14 10.80 -0.64
C GLY A 2 -22.40 9.52 -0.24
N PHE A 3 -21.70 8.89 -1.21
CA PHE A 3 -20.94 7.64 -0.98
C PHE A 3 -19.90 7.76 0.15
N MET A 4 -19.38 8.97 0.39
CA MET A 4 -18.41 9.25 1.46
C MET A 4 -18.96 9.01 2.87
N TYR A 5 -20.29 9.07 3.06
CA TYR A 5 -20.92 8.74 4.34
C TYR A 5 -20.82 7.23 4.67
N ALA A 6 -20.91 6.37 3.65
CA ALA A 6 -20.82 4.93 3.82
C ALA A 6 -19.38 4.39 3.83
N MET A 7 -18.44 5.13 3.22
CA MET A 7 -17.03 4.74 3.11
C MET A 7 -16.09 5.86 3.62
N PRO A 8 -16.08 6.14 4.93
CA PRO A 8 -15.27 7.23 5.49
C PRO A 8 -13.76 7.02 5.31
N TRP A 9 -13.28 5.77 5.20
CA TRP A 9 -11.86 5.47 4.96
C TRP A 9 -11.39 5.93 3.57
N LYS A 10 -12.25 5.85 2.55
CA LYS A 10 -11.91 6.26 1.18
C LYS A 10 -11.61 7.76 1.08
N ALA A 11 -12.16 8.59 1.96
CA ALA A 11 -11.86 10.02 1.97
C ALA A 11 -10.36 10.27 2.21
N LYS A 12 -9.74 9.49 3.10
CA LYS A 12 -8.29 9.54 3.36
C LYS A 12 -7.48 9.00 2.18
N ASP A 13 -7.91 7.87 1.61
CA ASP A 13 -7.21 7.21 0.50
C ASP A 13 -7.21 8.05 -0.78
N LEU A 14 -8.31 8.75 -1.06
CA LEU A 14 -8.42 9.64 -2.22
C LEU A 14 -7.60 10.92 -2.08
N LYS A 15 -6.89 11.10 -0.95
CA LYS A 15 -6.23 12.36 -0.57
C LYS A 15 -7.16 13.57 -0.74
N LEU A 16 -8.47 13.34 -0.64
CA LEU A 16 -9.48 14.38 -0.50
C LEU A 16 -9.45 14.83 0.97
N GLN A 17 -8.27 15.18 1.46
CA GLN A 17 -8.19 16.10 2.57
C GLN A 17 -8.95 17.31 2.09
N GLU A 18 -10.07 17.59 2.75
CA GLU A 18 -10.69 18.90 2.73
C GLU A 18 -9.51 19.86 2.93
N LEU A 19 -9.13 20.58 1.86
CA LEU A 19 -8.19 21.65 2.02
C LEU A 19 -8.91 22.63 2.94
N ASP A 20 -8.54 22.64 4.21
CA ASP A 20 -8.83 23.76 5.12
C ASP A 20 -8.18 25.05 4.59
N TRP A 21 -7.37 24.93 3.53
CA TRP A 21 -6.90 26.01 2.70
C TRP A 21 -7.98 26.46 1.72
N GLU A 22 -8.68 27.53 2.11
CA GLU A 22 -9.45 28.33 1.17
C GLU A 22 -8.48 29.07 0.25
N MET A 23 -8.48 28.72 -1.03
CA MET A 23 -7.67 29.43 -2.01
C MET A 23 -8.15 30.88 -2.12
N PRO A 24 -7.28 31.89 -1.94
CA PRO A 24 -7.68 33.30 -2.03
C PRO A 24 -8.25 33.63 -3.40
N GLU A 25 -9.23 34.53 -3.45
CA GLU A 25 -9.72 35.06 -4.73
C GLU A 25 -8.62 35.88 -5.41
N MET A 26 -8.22 35.45 -6.61
CA MET A 26 -7.17 36.09 -7.40
C MET A 26 -7.71 36.59 -8.74
N ALA A 27 -7.45 37.84 -9.05
CA ALA A 27 -7.74 38.42 -10.37
C ALA A 27 -6.56 38.25 -11.32
N LYS A 28 -6.85 38.12 -12.62
CA LYS A 28 -5.82 38.09 -13.66
C LYS A 28 -5.04 39.42 -13.63
N GLY A 29 -3.71 39.33 -13.46
CA GLY A 29 -2.83 40.50 -13.35
C GLY A 29 -2.55 40.98 -11.93
N ALA A 30 -3.02 40.27 -10.90
CA ALA A 30 -2.62 40.54 -9.52
C ALA A 30 -1.11 40.34 -9.33
N GLU A 31 -0.46 41.31 -8.69
CA GLU A 31 0.95 41.22 -8.30
C GLU A 31 1.09 40.41 -7.02
N LEU A 32 2.05 39.49 -6.97
CA LEU A 32 2.33 38.64 -5.82
C LEU A 32 3.75 38.89 -5.34
N THR A 33 3.92 39.04 -4.03
CA THR A 33 5.23 39.13 -3.41
C THR A 33 5.79 37.73 -3.21
N VAL A 34 6.98 37.47 -3.72
CA VAL A 34 7.68 36.20 -3.49
C VAL A 34 8.24 36.22 -2.07
N GLU A 35 7.71 35.37 -1.18
CA GLU A 35 8.23 35.22 0.19
C GLU A 35 9.55 34.44 0.22
N GLU A 36 9.63 33.33 -0.52
CA GLU A 36 10.80 32.47 -0.58
C GLU A 36 10.97 31.90 -2.00
N ALA A 37 12.22 31.82 -2.46
CA ALA A 37 12.58 31.10 -3.67
C ALA A 37 13.75 30.16 -3.36
N GLY A 38 13.50 28.85 -3.46
CA GLY A 38 14.48 27.80 -3.16
C GLY A 38 14.59 26.77 -4.28
N VAL A 39 15.71 26.06 -4.32
CA VAL A 39 15.90 24.91 -5.22
C VAL A 39 15.63 23.63 -4.44
N ALA A 40 14.55 22.94 -4.77
CA ALA A 40 14.27 21.62 -4.22
C ALA A 40 15.20 20.59 -4.84
N LYS A 41 16.02 19.92 -4.01
CA LYS A 41 16.79 18.75 -4.39
C LYS A 41 16.12 17.53 -3.79
N GLU A 42 15.46 16.76 -4.66
CA GLU A 42 14.84 15.49 -4.29
C GLU A 42 15.61 14.33 -4.91
N GLN A 43 15.48 13.15 -4.32
CA GLN A 43 16.06 11.91 -4.83
C GLN A 43 14.94 10.90 -5.09
N THR A 44 15.09 10.11 -6.14
CA THR A 44 14.16 9.01 -6.43
C THR A 44 14.29 7.93 -5.37
N LYS A 45 13.16 7.37 -4.95
CA LYS A 45 13.13 6.24 -4.00
C LYS A 45 13.14 4.92 -4.75
N PRO A 46 13.80 3.88 -4.22
CA PRO A 46 13.68 2.54 -4.77
C PRO A 46 12.22 2.04 -4.63
N PRO A 47 11.77 1.15 -5.53
CA PRO A 47 10.43 0.57 -5.43
C PRO A 47 10.31 -0.33 -4.19
N ASP A 48 9.13 -0.33 -3.60
CA ASP A 48 8.80 -1.20 -2.48
C ASP A 48 8.51 -2.65 -2.95
N TYR A 49 8.50 -3.57 -1.98
CA TYR A 49 8.05 -4.94 -2.22
C TYR A 49 6.57 -4.97 -2.62
N LEU A 50 6.22 -5.92 -3.49
CA LEU A 50 4.84 -6.10 -3.95
C LEU A 50 3.91 -6.42 -2.78
N ARG A 51 2.80 -5.68 -2.70
CA ARG A 51 1.66 -6.03 -1.85
C ARG A 51 0.83 -7.12 -2.52
N GLU A 52 0.08 -7.87 -1.71
CA GLU A 52 -0.81 -8.92 -2.20
C GLU A 52 -1.79 -8.39 -3.27
N SER A 53 -2.39 -7.22 -3.04
CA SER A 53 -3.29 -6.57 -4.00
C SER A 53 -2.61 -6.21 -5.33
N GLU A 54 -1.35 -5.82 -5.30
CA GLU A 54 -0.57 -5.48 -6.49
C GLU A 54 -0.17 -6.73 -7.26
N LEU A 55 0.17 -7.81 -6.55
CA LEU A 55 0.44 -9.10 -7.15
C LEU A 55 -0.83 -9.67 -7.83
N VAL A 56 -1.99 -9.58 -7.19
CA VAL A 56 -3.29 -9.98 -7.80
C VAL A 56 -3.54 -9.21 -9.09
N ALA A 57 -3.40 -7.88 -9.06
CA ALA A 57 -3.58 -7.04 -10.23
C ALA A 57 -2.61 -7.40 -11.36
N LEU A 58 -1.33 -7.65 -11.04
CA LEU A 58 -0.33 -8.08 -12.02
C LEU A 58 -0.65 -9.45 -12.61
N MET A 59 -1.09 -10.41 -11.80
CA MET A 59 -1.47 -11.73 -12.27
C MET A 59 -2.65 -11.66 -13.25
N ASP A 60 -3.69 -10.88 -12.92
CA ASP A 60 -4.86 -10.68 -13.78
C ASP A 60 -4.49 -9.95 -15.08
N GLN A 61 -3.72 -8.86 -15.00
CA GLN A 61 -3.24 -8.11 -16.17
C GLN A 61 -2.42 -8.96 -17.15
N ASN A 62 -1.66 -9.93 -16.64
CA ASN A 62 -0.85 -10.83 -17.46
C ASN A 62 -1.58 -12.13 -17.84
N GLY A 63 -2.83 -12.31 -17.41
CA GLY A 63 -3.61 -13.53 -17.68
C GLY A 63 -3.05 -14.79 -17.00
N ILE A 64 -2.32 -14.63 -15.89
CA ILE A 64 -1.74 -15.74 -15.13
C ILE A 64 -2.68 -16.08 -13.96
N GLY A 65 -3.41 -17.18 -14.11
CA GLY A 65 -4.45 -17.56 -13.17
C GLY A 65 -5.76 -16.80 -13.42
N THR A 66 -6.87 -17.35 -12.92
CA THR A 66 -8.19 -16.71 -12.95
C THR A 66 -8.53 -16.17 -11.56
N ASP A 67 -9.56 -15.33 -11.43
CA ASP A 67 -10.05 -14.82 -10.13
C ASP A 67 -10.23 -15.95 -9.09
N ALA A 68 -10.60 -17.16 -9.54
CA ALA A 68 -10.72 -18.33 -8.69
C ALA A 68 -9.38 -19.01 -8.29
N SER A 69 -8.33 -18.91 -9.13
CA SER A 69 -7.06 -19.63 -8.92
C SER A 69 -5.90 -18.77 -8.44
N ILE A 70 -5.97 -17.44 -8.61
CA ILE A 70 -4.97 -16.48 -8.15
C ILE A 70 -4.61 -16.65 -6.65
N PRO A 71 -5.59 -16.79 -5.72
CA PRO A 71 -5.28 -16.98 -4.30
C PRO A 71 -4.47 -18.26 -4.03
N GLN A 72 -4.76 -19.34 -4.75
CA GLN A 72 -4.06 -20.62 -4.58
C GLN A 72 -2.60 -20.52 -5.03
N HIS A 73 -2.35 -19.86 -6.16
CA HIS A 73 -0.99 -19.66 -6.65
C HIS A 73 -0.16 -18.83 -5.67
N MET A 74 -0.72 -17.74 -5.12
CA MET A 74 -0.04 -16.92 -4.13
C MET A 74 0.29 -17.72 -2.87
N GLN A 75 -0.68 -18.45 -2.31
CA GLN A 75 -0.47 -19.25 -1.11
C GLN A 75 0.61 -20.32 -1.31
N ASN A 76 0.62 -21.00 -2.46
CA ASN A 76 1.63 -22.02 -2.78
C ASN A 76 3.07 -21.48 -2.74
N VAL A 77 3.29 -20.24 -3.19
CA VAL A 77 4.62 -19.62 -3.21
C VAL A 77 5.05 -19.21 -1.79
N VAL A 78 4.11 -18.82 -0.93
CA VAL A 78 4.35 -18.56 0.50
C VAL A 78 4.68 -19.85 1.25
N ASP A 79 3.87 -20.91 1.06
CA ASP A 79 4.02 -22.19 1.77
C ASP A 79 5.32 -22.91 1.43
N ARG A 80 5.81 -22.75 0.19
CA ARG A 80 7.11 -23.27 -0.24
C ARG A 80 8.28 -22.39 0.17
N HIS A 81 8.04 -21.34 0.96
CA HIS A 81 9.05 -20.41 1.45
C HIS A 81 9.85 -19.68 0.36
N TYR A 82 9.28 -19.49 -0.83
CA TYR A 82 9.89 -18.64 -1.86
C TYR A 82 9.72 -17.15 -1.55
N VAL A 83 8.64 -16.80 -0.84
CA VAL A 83 8.37 -15.43 -0.39
C VAL A 83 7.98 -15.42 1.09
N MET A 84 8.19 -14.28 1.74
CA MET A 84 7.82 -14.05 3.13
C MET A 84 6.86 -12.87 3.22
N VAL A 85 5.81 -13.02 4.01
CA VAL A 85 4.89 -11.91 4.31
C VAL A 85 5.58 -10.98 5.29
N CYS A 86 5.78 -9.73 4.87
CA CYS A 86 6.45 -8.72 5.66
C CYS A 86 5.45 -7.62 6.03
N GLY A 87 5.68 -6.96 7.16
CA GLY A 87 4.99 -5.71 7.50
C GLY A 87 5.33 -4.58 6.53
N PRO A 88 4.72 -3.41 6.68
CA PRO A 88 5.01 -2.27 5.83
C PRO A 88 6.51 -1.96 5.84
N GLY A 89 7.15 -2.09 4.68
CA GLY A 89 8.51 -1.62 4.45
C GLY A 89 8.54 -0.11 4.31
N GLN A 90 9.69 0.50 4.59
CA GLN A 90 9.95 1.89 4.25
C GLN A 90 11.12 1.94 3.27
N GLU A 91 10.94 2.69 2.18
CA GLU A 91 12.02 3.06 1.24
C GLU A 91 12.72 1.84 0.59
N GLY A 92 11.94 0.89 0.08
CA GLY A 92 12.48 -0.30 -0.59
C GLY A 92 13.11 -1.33 0.35
N GLN A 93 13.08 -1.09 1.66
CA GLN A 93 13.56 -2.04 2.67
C GLN A 93 12.46 -3.02 3.06
N ARG A 94 12.87 -4.23 3.41
CA ARG A 94 11.95 -5.27 3.88
C ARG A 94 11.48 -4.90 5.29
N GLY A 95 10.16 -4.84 5.50
CA GLY A 95 9.57 -4.72 6.83
C GLY A 95 9.77 -5.99 7.68
N GLU A 96 9.36 -5.97 8.95
CA GLU A 96 9.48 -7.13 9.82
C GLU A 96 8.70 -8.34 9.27
N VAL A 97 9.30 -9.52 9.32
CA VAL A 97 8.65 -10.74 8.82
C VAL A 97 7.52 -11.14 9.76
N ILE A 98 6.31 -11.19 9.22
CA ILE A 98 5.11 -11.62 9.93
C ILE A 98 5.00 -13.14 9.76
N SER A 99 5.63 -13.89 10.67
CA SER A 99 5.44 -15.34 10.71
C SER A 99 4.03 -15.66 11.21
N LYS A 100 3.17 -16.23 10.35
CA LYS A 100 1.97 -16.94 10.83
C LYS A 100 2.44 -18.18 11.57
N GLY A 101 2.62 -18.07 12.87
CA GLY A 101 3.03 -19.17 13.74
C GLY A 101 2.20 -20.42 13.47
N GLY A 102 2.87 -21.45 12.94
CA GLY A 102 2.32 -22.80 12.86
C GLY A 102 1.97 -23.27 14.27
N LYS A 103 0.68 -23.38 14.56
CA LYS A 103 0.18 -23.91 15.83
C LYS A 103 0.47 -25.42 15.87
N GLY A 104 1.67 -25.79 16.31
CA GLY A 104 2.05 -27.17 16.55
C GLY A 104 1.18 -27.80 17.64
N LYS A 105 0.14 -28.54 17.24
CA LYS A 105 -0.55 -29.51 18.12
C LYS A 105 0.35 -30.74 18.26
N GLY A 106 0.95 -30.93 19.43
CA GLY A 106 1.69 -32.15 19.79
C GLY A 106 1.45 -32.52 21.25
N LYS A 107 0.37 -33.27 21.49
CA LYS A 107 0.03 -33.91 22.77
C LYS A 107 0.95 -35.13 22.96
N GLY A 108 1.63 -35.26 24.10
CA GLY A 108 2.40 -36.46 24.43
C GLY A 108 2.95 -36.46 25.84
N LYS A 109 2.09 -36.68 26.85
CA LYS A 109 2.54 -37.11 28.19
C LYS A 109 2.82 -38.61 28.11
N GLY A 110 4.10 -38.99 28.06
CA GLY A 110 4.58 -40.35 28.36
C GLY A 110 4.60 -40.56 29.87
N LYS A 111 4.24 -41.79 30.27
CA LYS A 111 4.12 -42.28 31.64
C LYS A 111 5.43 -42.26 32.42
#